data_AF-A0A3C1BNK9-F1
#
_entry.id   AF-A0A3C1BNK9-F1
#
_cell.length_a   1.000
_cell.length_b   1.000
_cell.length_c   1.000
_cell.angle_alpha   90.00
_cell.angle_beta   90.00
_cell.angle_gamma   90.00
#
_symmetry.space_group_name_H-M   'P 1'
#
loop_
_entity.id
_entity.type
_entity.pdbx_description
1 polymer ?
#
loop_
_entity_poly.entity_id
_entity_poly.type
_entity_poly.pdbx_seq_one_letter_code
_entity_poly.pdbx_strand_id
1 'polypeptide(L)'
;MNGRFIDNLPRVYGLYTGGFVVFIGLMAVLEQMGVSADTLGILFVAFTIAIYAGIGWLSRTMQVDAYYVAGREVPALYNGMATAADWMSGAS
;
A
#
# COMPACT_ATOMS: atom_id res chain seq x y z
N MET A 1 -13.16 5.58 -14.70
CA MET A 1 -13.14 6.17 -13.34
C MET A 1 -13.36 7.66 -13.54
N ASN A 2 -14.51 8.20 -13.16
CA ASN A 2 -14.84 9.63 -13.34
C ASN A 2 -15.04 10.28 -11.96
N GLY A 3 -14.10 11.13 -11.56
CA GLY A 3 -14.02 11.84 -10.26
C GLY A 3 -12.55 12.19 -9.97
N ARG A 4 -12.27 13.27 -9.21
CA ARG A 4 -10.88 13.62 -8.85
C ARG A 4 -10.24 12.42 -8.13
N PHE A 5 -8.92 12.22 -8.29
CA PHE A 5 -8.18 11.16 -7.58
C PHE A 5 -8.52 11.16 -6.08
N ILE A 6 -8.71 12.36 -5.53
CA ILE A 6 -9.09 12.64 -4.15
C ILE A 6 -10.40 11.99 -3.71
N ASP A 7 -11.39 11.94 -4.60
CA ASP A 7 -12.72 11.36 -4.32
C ASP A 7 -12.67 9.83 -4.22
N ASN A 8 -11.58 9.22 -4.71
CA ASN A 8 -11.39 7.77 -4.70
C ASN A 8 -10.47 7.28 -3.59
N LEU A 9 -9.85 8.15 -2.76
CA LEU A 9 -8.96 7.71 -1.68
C LEU A 9 -9.63 6.68 -0.75
N PRO A 10 -10.85 6.90 -0.21
CA PRO A 10 -11.48 5.90 0.66
C PRO A 10 -11.62 4.52 0.00
N ARG A 11 -11.90 4.49 -1.31
CA ARG A 11 -12.01 3.26 -2.09
C ARG A 11 -10.64 2.60 -2.31
N VAL A 12 -9.59 3.39 -2.55
CA VAL A 12 -8.22 2.88 -2.70
C VAL A 12 -7.73 2.27 -1.39
N TYR A 13 -7.91 2.97 -0.26
CA TYR A 13 -7.58 2.42 1.06
C TYR A 13 -8.43 1.20 1.40
N GLY A 14 -9.73 1.22 1.11
CA GLY A 14 -10.61 0.06 1.30
C GLY A 14 -10.17 -1.15 0.46
N LEU A 15 -9.75 -0.93 -0.79
CA LEU A 15 -9.21 -1.98 -1.65
C LEU A 15 -7.89 -2.53 -1.11
N TYR A 16 -6.99 -1.65 -0.66
CA TYR A 16 -5.72 -2.06 -0.06
C TYR A 16 -5.94 -2.90 1.22
N THR A 17 -6.77 -2.41 2.15
CA THR A 17 -7.10 -3.15 3.38
C THR A 17 -7.80 -4.46 3.07
N GLY A 18 -8.77 -4.48 2.16
CA GLY A 18 -9.44 -5.71 1.73
C GLY A 18 -8.48 -6.69 1.08
N GLY A 19 -7.59 -6.21 0.20
CA GLY A 19 -6.53 -7.02 -0.42
C GLY A 19 -5.57 -7.61 0.62
N PHE A 20 -5.22 -6.86 1.65
CA PHE A 20 -4.38 -7.34 2.76
C PHE A 20 -5.09 -8.42 3.59
N VAL A 21 -6.38 -8.25 3.89
CA VAL A 21 -7.17 -9.29 4.59
C VAL A 21 -7.26 -10.57 3.75
N VAL A 22 -7.50 -10.45 2.45
CA VAL A 22 -7.50 -11.59 1.52
C VAL A 22 -6.13 -12.26 1.48
N PHE A 23 -5.05 -11.47 1.45
CA PHE A 23 -3.69 -12.00 1.50
C PHE A 23 -3.45 -12.80 2.78
N ILE A 24 -3.81 -12.28 3.96
CA ILE A 24 -3.71 -13.02 5.23
C ILE A 24 -4.52 -14.33 5.17
N GLY A 25 -5.75 -14.28 4.66
CA GLY A 25 -6.58 -15.49 4.50
C GLY A 25 -5.93 -16.53 3.59
N LEU A 26 -5.34 -16.10 2.47
CA LEU A 26 -4.58 -16.97 1.57
C LEU A 26 -3.37 -17.58 2.26
N MET A 27 -2.62 -16.80 3.04
CA MET A 27 -1.48 -17.29 3.82
C MET A 27 -1.91 -18.34 4.84
N ALA A 28 -3.02 -18.12 5.55
CA ALA A 28 -3.58 -19.07 6.51
C ALA A 28 -4.02 -20.39 5.83
N VAL A 29 -4.55 -20.31 4.61
CA VAL A 29 -4.89 -21.51 3.82
C VAL A 29 -3.63 -22.25 3.37
N LEU A 30 -2.60 -21.53 2.88
CA LEU A 30 -1.33 -22.13 2.49
C LEU A 30 -0.62 -22.81 3.66
N GLU A 31 -0.67 -22.21 4.85
CA GLU A 31 -0.15 -22.80 6.07
C GLU A 31 -0.85 -24.12 6.40
N GLN A 32 -2.20 -24.16 6.34
CA GLN A 32 -2.97 -25.39 6.55
C GLN A 32 -2.69 -26.48 5.50
N MET A 33 -2.30 -26.07 4.28
CA MET A 33 -1.87 -26.99 3.22
C MET A 33 -0.44 -27.53 3.42
N GLY A 34 0.24 -27.14 4.50
CA GLY A 34 1.58 -27.63 4.85
C GLY A 34 2.74 -26.87 4.19
N VAL A 35 2.51 -25.67 3.66
CA VAL A 35 3.59 -24.80 3.17
C VAL A 35 4.50 -24.41 4.34
N SER A 36 5.81 -24.47 4.15
CA SER A 36 6.78 -24.16 5.21
C SER A 36 6.75 -22.69 5.63
N ALA A 37 7.02 -22.45 6.92
CA ALA A 37 7.06 -21.10 7.48
C ALA A 37 8.05 -20.16 6.76
N ASP A 38 9.21 -20.67 6.34
CA ASP A 38 10.18 -19.90 5.55
C ASP A 38 9.60 -19.40 4.23
N THR A 39 8.86 -20.26 3.53
CA THR A 39 8.18 -19.89 2.27
C THR A 39 7.09 -18.86 2.52
N LEU A 40 6.31 -19.02 3.60
CA LEU A 40 5.29 -18.05 3.97
C LEU A 40 5.92 -16.68 4.30
N GLY A 41 7.05 -16.67 5.01
CA GLY A 41 7.81 -15.45 5.30
C GLY A 41 8.29 -14.73 4.03
N ILE A 42 8.82 -15.47 3.06
CA ILE A 42 9.22 -14.91 1.75
C ILE A 42 8.01 -14.31 1.03
N LEU A 43 6.85 -14.98 1.04
CA LEU A 43 5.63 -14.47 0.41
C LEU A 43 5.14 -13.18 1.06
N PHE A 44 5.22 -13.05 2.38
CA PHE A 44 4.91 -11.81 3.10
C PHE A 44 5.79 -10.63 2.63
N VAL A 45 7.10 -10.85 2.53
CA VAL A 45 8.03 -9.81 2.08
C VAL A 45 7.82 -9.51 0.60
N ALA A 46 7.70 -10.52 -0.25
CA ALA A 46 7.48 -10.35 -1.68
C ALA A 46 6.19 -9.59 -1.99
N PHE A 47 5.11 -9.86 -1.23
CA PHE A 47 3.84 -9.15 -1.38
C PHE A 47 3.97 -7.65 -1.09
N THR A 48 4.63 -7.28 0.01
CA THR A 48 4.83 -5.86 0.36
C THR A 48 5.68 -5.12 -0.69
N ILE A 49 6.76 -5.75 -1.18
CA ILE A 49 7.59 -5.22 -2.26
C ILE A 49 6.77 -5.04 -3.55
N ALA A 50 5.97 -6.04 -3.92
CA ALA A 50 5.14 -6.00 -5.14
C ALA A 50 4.12 -4.85 -5.09
N ILE A 51 3.52 -4.59 -3.93
CA ILE A 51 2.63 -3.45 -3.73
C ILE A 51 3.38 -2.13 -3.95
N TYR A 52 4.51 -1.92 -3.29
CA TYR A 52 5.27 -0.67 -3.45
C TYR A 52 5.74 -0.45 -4.88
N ALA A 53 6.20 -1.51 -5.54
CA ALA A 53 6.55 -1.46 -6.96
C ALA A 53 5.35 -1.09 -7.83
N GLY A 54 4.17 -1.66 -7.57
CA GLY A 54 2.92 -1.33 -8.25
C GLY A 54 2.50 0.13 -8.04
N ILE A 55 2.53 0.63 -6.80
CA ILE A 55 2.22 2.03 -6.49
C ILE A 55 3.19 2.96 -7.21
N GLY A 56 4.50 2.69 -7.16
CA GLY A 56 5.52 3.49 -7.84
C GLY A 56 5.37 3.49 -9.36
N TRP A 57 4.99 2.35 -9.96
CA TRP A 57 4.70 2.26 -11.39
C TRP A 57 3.49 3.11 -11.78
N LEU A 58 2.38 2.98 -11.04
CA LEU A 58 1.14 3.72 -11.30
C LEU A 58 1.28 5.22 -11.01
N SER A 59 2.14 5.61 -10.08
CA SER A 59 2.34 7.00 -9.64
C SER A 59 3.48 7.71 -10.36
N ARG A 60 4.04 7.12 -11.42
CA ARG A 60 5.16 7.71 -12.17
C ARG A 60 4.74 9.03 -12.81
N THR A 61 5.47 10.11 -12.50
CA THR A 61 5.24 11.45 -13.05
C THR A 61 6.55 12.18 -13.35
N MET A 62 6.55 13.04 -14.37
CA MET A 62 7.67 13.92 -14.73
C MET A 62 7.41 15.39 -14.38
N GLN A 63 6.26 15.69 -13.76
CA GLN A 63 5.88 17.05 -13.40
C GLN A 63 6.42 17.41 -12.01
N VAL A 64 7.12 18.55 -11.92
CA VAL A 64 7.76 19.04 -10.69
C VAL A 64 6.75 19.21 -9.56
N ASP A 65 5.60 19.82 -9.82
CA ASP A 65 4.57 20.06 -8.79
C ASP A 65 3.95 18.76 -8.27
N ALA A 66 3.79 17.75 -9.13
CA ALA A 66 3.32 16.43 -8.71
C ALA A 66 4.39 15.68 -7.91
N TYR A 67 5.66 15.83 -8.29
CA TYR A 67 6.79 15.15 -7.64
C TYR A 67 7.08 15.69 -6.23
N TYR A 68 7.07 17.01 -6.05
CA TYR A 68 7.47 17.62 -4.78
C TYR A 68 6.32 17.86 -3.81
N VAL A 69 5.11 18.18 -4.31
CA VAL A 69 3.99 18.59 -3.45
C VAL A 69 2.70 17.83 -3.75
N ALA A 70 2.77 16.76 -4.54
CA ALA A 70 1.60 15.98 -4.96
C ALA A 70 0.47 16.86 -5.52
N GLY A 71 0.83 17.92 -6.25
CA GLY A 71 -0.13 18.90 -6.79
C GLY A 71 -0.91 19.70 -5.75
N ARG A 72 -0.58 19.59 -4.46
CA ARG A 72 -1.34 20.15 -3.31
C ARG A 72 -2.78 19.62 -3.23
N GLU A 73 -3.03 18.44 -3.77
CA GLU A 73 -4.39 17.87 -3.83
C GLU A 73 -4.71 16.96 -2.63
N VAL A 74 -3.69 16.47 -1.92
CA VAL A 74 -3.87 15.48 -0.83
C VAL A 74 -4.52 16.13 0.41
N PRO A 75 -5.65 15.59 0.91
CA PRO A 75 -6.31 16.13 2.10
C PRO A 75 -5.50 15.95 3.38
N ALA A 76 -5.74 16.84 4.35
CA ALA A 76 -4.99 16.90 5.60
C ALA A 76 -4.94 15.57 6.38
N LEU A 77 -6.04 14.81 6.41
CA LEU A 77 -6.10 13.52 7.11
C LEU A 77 -5.10 12.50 6.52
N TYR A 78 -5.07 12.36 5.19
CA TYR A 78 -4.19 11.40 4.51
C TYR A 78 -2.72 11.83 4.59
N ASN A 79 -2.45 13.13 4.51
CA ASN A 79 -1.11 13.65 4.78
C ASN A 79 -0.67 13.35 6.21
N GLY A 80 -1.54 13.54 7.20
CA GLY A 80 -1.25 13.21 8.60
C GLY A 80 -0.93 11.72 8.81
N MET A 81 -1.66 10.82 8.15
CA MET A 81 -1.36 9.38 8.15
C MET A 81 0.00 9.07 7.51
N ALA A 82 0.30 9.68 6.36
CA ALA A 82 1.59 9.50 5.69
C ALA A 82 2.75 9.99 6.56
N THR A 83 2.60 11.16 7.20
CA THR A 83 3.57 11.65 8.18
C THR A 83 3.72 10.68 9.34
N ALA A 84 2.63 10.24 9.99
CA ALA A 84 2.70 9.29 11.08
C ALA A 84 3.42 7.98 10.68
N ALA A 85 3.18 7.49 9.46
CA ALA A 85 3.88 6.32 8.92
C ALA A 85 5.38 6.56 8.73
N ASP A 86 5.77 7.74 8.23
CA ASP A 86 7.17 8.14 8.07
C ASP A 86 7.91 8.22 9.42
N TRP A 87 7.20 8.61 10.49
CA TRP A 87 7.76 8.63 11.86
C TRP A 87 7.88 7.24 12.52
N MET A 88 7.24 6.21 11.97
CA MET A 88 7.36 4.84 12.48
C MET A 88 8.54 4.12 11.81
N SER A 89 9.69 4.07 12.48
CA SER A 89 10.82 3.22 12.02
C SER A 89 10.61 1.77 12.45
N GLY A 90 11.14 0.81 11.68
CA GLY A 90 11.17 -0.61 12.07
C GLY A 90 12.05 -0.95 13.28
N ALA A 91 12.62 0.05 13.95
CA ALA A 91 13.47 -0.05 15.13
C ALA A 91 12.77 0.37 16.44
N SER A 92 11.44 0.58 16.43
CA SER A 92 10.66 0.82 17.66
C SER A 92 10.52 -0.43 18.53
#